data_AF-A0A0F9EJR3-F1
#
_entry.id   AF-A0A0F9EJR3-F1
#
_cell.length_a   1.000
_cell.length_b   1.000
_cell.length_c   1.000
_cell.angle_alpha   90.00
_cell.angle_beta   90.00
_cell.angle_gamma   90.00
#
_symmetry.space_group_name_H-M   'P 1'
#
loop_
_entity.id
_entity.type
_entity.pdbx_description
1 polymer ?
#
loop_
_entity_poly.entity_id
_entity_poly.type
_entity_poly.pdbx_seq_one_letter_code
_entity_poly.pdbx_strand_id
1 'polypeptide(L)'
;MIRKHNAGQHVPSGTYWNKKTWELVQIPKGGDYLPVGEGVAYYRVPLLLVLALGVFAGIAMALRPGLSDDNPTSNGPTGRVVRGPLVISVTEKGELESERRKVVSNELRWPVIIKEVVAEGTLAKEGQIIIQFECKELIDAIEREELDVTTAKNNHLQATQNLLLKEKEMDNNVLKAKRALNEAKEDRKRYIEHEYPIISYEKDSAVKFAEEDLSLAEGSLKFMKEVNSRPDLESPFTKNETEAAELKVKRFENNLKKAELELKKFKEYDHKRKLRELKEKVDDVICLETPSPFLAVGHFYR
;
A
#
# COMPACT_ATOMS: atom_id res chain seq x y z
N MET A 1 32.91 113.85 52.04
CA MET A 1 31.51 113.95 51.58
C MET A 1 31.25 112.86 50.55
N ILE A 2 30.48 111.84 50.92
CA ILE A 2 30.20 110.69 50.05
C ILE A 2 29.03 111.08 49.14
N ARG A 3 29.28 111.29 47.84
CA ARG A 3 28.22 111.62 46.86
C ARG A 3 27.45 110.36 46.48
N LYS A 4 26.12 110.47 46.55
CA LYS A 4 25.15 109.43 46.14
C LYS A 4 24.93 109.54 44.63
N HIS A 5 25.02 108.42 43.92
CA HIS A 5 24.72 108.30 42.49
C HIS A 5 23.56 107.32 42.31
N ASN A 6 22.55 107.72 41.53
CA ASN A 6 21.39 106.87 41.28
C ASN A 6 21.71 105.85 40.17
N ALA A 7 21.02 104.70 40.19
CA ALA A 7 21.12 103.69 39.14
C ALA A 7 20.85 104.29 37.74
N GLY A 8 21.58 103.84 36.72
CA GLY A 8 21.46 104.35 35.35
C GLY A 8 22.12 105.72 35.08
N GLN A 9 22.83 106.32 36.04
CA GLN A 9 23.57 107.56 35.82
C GLN A 9 24.97 107.28 35.26
N HIS A 10 25.41 108.06 34.25
CA HIS A 10 26.79 108.02 33.77
C HIS A 10 27.73 108.66 34.80
N VAL A 11 28.73 107.90 35.25
CA VAL A 11 29.65 108.35 36.30
C VAL A 11 31.11 108.11 35.90
N PRO A 12 32.05 108.94 36.39
CA PRO A 12 33.47 108.80 36.06
C PRO A 12 34.06 107.52 36.66
N SER A 13 35.18 107.05 36.08
CA SER A 13 35.87 105.83 36.51
C SER A 13 36.14 105.78 38.01
N GLY A 14 35.86 104.63 38.64
CA GLY A 14 36.05 104.44 40.07
C GLY A 14 35.32 103.21 40.60
N THR A 15 35.46 102.96 41.89
CA THR A 15 34.76 101.89 42.60
C THR A 15 33.53 102.45 43.29
N TYR A 16 32.38 101.82 43.04
CA TYR A 16 31.09 102.23 43.54
C TYR A 16 30.51 101.11 44.39
N TRP A 17 30.14 101.43 45.63
CA TRP A 17 29.55 100.48 46.56
C TRP A 17 28.05 100.70 46.69
N ASN A 18 27.30 99.62 46.52
CA ASN A 18 25.88 99.58 46.76
C ASN A 18 25.62 99.08 48.19
N LYS A 19 25.04 99.93 49.05
CA LYS A 19 24.71 99.54 50.43
C LYS A 19 23.55 98.55 50.54
N LYS A 20 22.69 98.44 49.51
CA LYS A 20 21.49 97.60 49.55
C LYS A 20 21.78 96.17 49.10
N THR A 21 22.53 96.00 48.02
CA THR A 21 22.97 94.66 47.55
C THR A 21 24.32 94.22 48.10
N TRP A 22 25.05 95.13 48.77
CA TRP A 22 26.44 94.91 49.22
C TRP A 22 27.46 94.65 48.10
N GLU A 23 27.09 94.92 46.84
CA GLU A 23 27.97 94.72 45.69
C GLU A 23 28.89 95.93 45.44
N LEU A 24 30.13 95.63 45.03
CA LEU A 24 31.13 96.59 44.58
C LEU A 24 31.24 96.53 43.06
N VAL A 25 30.92 97.65 42.40
CA VAL A 25 30.99 97.80 40.93
C VAL A 25 32.21 98.65 40.57
N GLN A 26 33.10 98.12 39.73
CA GLN A 26 34.25 98.86 39.20
C GLN A 26 33.94 99.37 37.79
N ILE A 27 34.00 100.69 37.60
CA ILE A 27 33.77 101.34 36.31
C ILE A 27 35.12 101.65 35.64
N PRO A 28 35.36 101.18 34.39
CA PRO A 28 36.63 101.29 33.70
C PRO A 28 37.02 102.74 33.32
N LYS A 29 38.28 102.93 32.92
CA LYS A 29 38.87 104.23 32.53
C LYS A 29 38.24 104.72 31.21
N GLY A 30 37.08 105.36 31.32
CA GLY A 30 36.26 105.86 30.22
C GLY A 30 34.91 106.43 30.71
N GLY A 31 34.51 106.05 31.93
CA GLY A 31 33.15 106.33 32.43
C GLY A 31 32.17 105.33 31.84
N ASP A 32 31.20 104.91 32.64
CA ASP A 32 30.14 104.00 32.21
C ASP A 32 28.88 104.27 33.05
N TYR A 33 27.77 103.70 32.63
CA TYR A 33 26.50 103.78 33.32
C TYR A 33 26.47 102.80 34.51
N LEU A 34 26.01 103.28 35.66
CA LEU A 34 25.78 102.40 36.82
C LEU A 34 24.64 101.41 36.52
N PRO A 35 24.73 100.14 36.97
CA PRO A 35 23.74 99.11 36.66
C PRO A 35 22.33 99.55 37.06
N VAL A 36 21.39 99.46 36.11
CA VAL A 36 19.99 99.86 36.28
C VAL A 36 19.29 98.91 37.24
N GLY A 37 18.66 99.44 38.29
CA GLY A 37 17.89 98.66 39.27
C GLY A 37 16.96 99.56 40.08
N GLU A 38 15.71 99.12 40.29
CA GLU A 38 14.69 99.91 40.98
C GLU A 38 15.10 100.25 42.43
N GLY A 39 15.18 101.55 42.72
CA GLY A 39 15.48 102.07 44.06
C GLY A 39 16.92 101.83 44.53
N VAL A 40 17.85 101.56 43.61
CA VAL A 40 19.26 101.29 43.93
C VAL A 40 20.11 102.56 43.82
N ALA A 41 20.98 102.79 44.80
CA ALA A 41 21.90 103.91 44.83
C ALA A 41 23.33 103.47 45.17
N TYR A 42 24.28 104.05 44.46
CA TYR A 42 25.70 103.73 44.53
C TYR A 42 26.49 104.88 45.15
N TYR A 43 27.47 104.56 45.98
CA TYR A 43 28.36 105.53 46.61
C TYR A 43 29.79 105.31 46.12
N ARG A 44 30.44 106.37 45.63
CA ARG A 44 31.85 106.27 45.21
C ARG A 44 32.73 106.09 46.45
N VAL A 45 33.45 104.98 46.52
CA VAL A 45 34.41 104.68 47.59
C VAL A 45 35.82 104.63 47.01
N PRO A 46 36.81 105.27 47.66
CA PRO A 46 38.19 105.15 47.24
C PRO A 46 38.67 103.71 47.43
N LEU A 47 39.27 103.12 46.40
CA LEU A 47 39.73 101.72 46.38
C LEU A 47 40.64 101.36 47.57
N LEU A 48 41.45 102.32 48.04
CA LEU A 48 42.32 102.15 49.21
C LEU A 48 41.54 101.85 50.51
N LEU A 49 40.30 102.34 50.64
CA LEU A 49 39.48 102.10 51.83
C LEU A 49 38.91 100.67 51.83
N VAL A 50 38.60 100.12 50.65
CA VAL A 50 38.17 98.72 50.49
C VAL A 50 39.33 97.77 50.82
N LEU A 51 40.54 98.06 50.34
CA LEU A 51 41.75 97.28 50.68
C LEU A 51 42.12 97.40 52.17
N ALA A 52 42.01 98.59 52.77
CA ALA A 52 42.28 98.78 54.19
C ALA A 52 41.32 97.99 55.10
N LEU A 53 40.02 97.94 54.78
CA LEU A 53 39.04 97.15 55.55
C LEU A 53 39.33 95.65 55.52
N GLY A 54 39.80 95.11 54.38
CA GLY A 54 40.20 93.70 54.28
C GLY A 54 41.40 93.36 55.17
N VAL A 55 42.40 94.24 55.23
CA VAL A 55 43.58 94.06 56.09
C VAL A 55 43.22 94.20 57.58
N PHE A 56 42.31 95.12 57.94
CA PHE A 56 41.82 95.26 59.31
C PHE A 56 41.03 94.04 59.80
N ALA A 57 40.22 93.41 58.94
CA ALA A 57 39.52 92.18 59.28
C ALA A 57 40.47 91.00 59.52
N GLY A 58 41.56 90.91 58.72
CA GLY A 58 42.60 89.89 58.91
C GLY A 58 43.42 90.07 60.19
N ILE A 59 43.76 91.31 60.54
CA ILE A 59 44.53 91.63 61.77
C ILE A 59 43.69 91.44 63.03
N ALA A 60 42.37 91.71 62.98
CA ALA A 60 41.46 91.45 64.10
C ALA A 60 41.26 89.96 64.41
N MET A 61 41.45 89.08 63.42
CA MET A 61 41.35 87.62 63.61
C MET A 61 42.68 87.00 64.07
N ALA A 62 43.82 87.67 63.83
CA ALA A 62 45.16 87.20 64.22
C ALA A 62 45.63 87.68 65.62
N LEU A 63 44.90 88.59 66.28
CA LEU A 63 45.29 89.21 67.57
C LEU A 63 44.36 88.85 68.75
N ARG A 64 43.82 87.63 68.80
CA ARG A 64 43.10 87.13 69.98
C ARG A 64 44.00 86.20 70.81
N PRO A 65 44.51 86.61 71.99
CA PRO A 65 45.25 85.73 72.87
C PRO A 65 44.31 85.00 73.85
N GLY A 66 44.37 83.67 73.81
CA GLY A 66 44.26 82.73 74.93
C GLY A 66 42.97 82.67 75.76
N LEU A 67 42.12 81.66 75.48
CA LEU A 67 41.40 80.92 76.53
C LEU A 67 41.49 79.41 76.22
N SER A 68 41.82 78.67 77.28
CA SER A 68 42.44 77.36 77.31
C SER A 68 41.53 76.15 77.07
N ASP A 69 42.22 75.05 76.74
CA ASP A 69 41.93 73.61 76.94
C ASP A 69 40.59 73.21 77.56
N ASP A 70 39.80 72.46 76.78
CA ASP A 70 39.38 71.08 77.12
C ASP A 70 38.53 70.53 75.95
N ASN A 71 39.06 69.54 75.22
CA ASN A 71 38.30 68.79 74.21
C ASN A 71 37.78 67.49 74.83
N PRO A 72 36.55 67.41 75.37
CA PRO A 72 35.94 66.14 75.68
C PRO A 72 35.54 65.46 74.36
N THR A 73 36.10 64.28 74.13
CA THR A 73 35.58 63.27 73.22
C THR A 73 34.05 63.18 73.35
N SER A 74 33.33 63.52 72.28
CA SER A 74 31.87 63.47 72.23
C SER A 74 31.39 62.02 72.22
N ASN A 75 31.18 61.44 73.40
CA ASN A 75 30.39 60.22 73.55
C ASN A 75 28.90 60.61 73.51
N GLY A 76 28.24 60.31 72.38
CA GLY A 76 26.78 60.29 72.30
C GLY A 76 26.18 59.19 73.19
N PRO A 77 24.85 59.20 73.43
CA PRO A 77 24.20 58.23 74.32
C PRO A 77 24.41 56.77 73.83
N THR A 78 25.01 55.93 74.68
CA THR A 78 25.26 54.50 74.39
C THR A 78 24.26 53.59 75.10
N GLY A 79 23.72 52.58 74.40
CA GLY A 79 22.83 51.55 74.95
C GLY A 79 23.52 50.18 75.12
N ARG A 80 23.06 49.37 76.10
CA ARG A 80 23.59 48.01 76.35
C ARG A 80 23.12 47.05 75.25
N VAL A 81 24.05 46.47 74.49
CA VAL A 81 23.77 45.40 73.50
C VAL A 81 23.98 44.01 74.10
N VAL A 82 23.07 43.09 73.82
CA VAL A 82 23.14 41.67 74.22
C VAL A 82 23.29 40.82 72.97
N ARG A 83 24.29 39.93 72.95
CA ARG A 83 24.47 38.97 71.84
C ARG A 83 23.45 37.84 72.01
N GLY A 84 22.63 37.65 71.00
CA GLY A 84 21.69 36.53 70.88
C GLY A 84 21.68 36.02 69.43
N PRO A 85 21.07 34.85 69.19
CA PRO A 85 20.93 34.32 67.84
C PRO A 85 20.09 35.29 66.99
N LEU A 86 20.71 35.90 65.98
CA LEU A 86 20.04 36.76 65.01
C LEU A 86 19.53 35.88 63.87
N VAL A 87 18.22 35.65 63.82
CA VAL A 87 17.59 34.94 62.70
C VAL A 87 17.49 35.91 61.54
N ILE A 88 18.36 35.72 60.54
CA ILE A 88 18.33 36.45 59.28
C ILE A 88 17.40 35.68 58.34
N SER A 89 16.16 36.13 58.18
CA SER A 89 15.26 35.59 57.17
C SER A 89 15.48 36.32 55.85
N VAL A 90 15.99 35.62 54.84
CA VAL A 90 16.02 36.11 53.46
C VAL A 90 14.78 35.58 52.76
N THR A 91 13.87 36.47 52.38
CA THR A 91 12.71 36.10 51.55
C THR A 91 13.14 36.07 50.09
N GLU A 92 13.51 34.88 49.62
CA GLU A 92 13.77 34.64 48.21
C GLU A 92 12.47 34.28 47.49
N LYS A 93 12.33 34.77 46.26
CA LYS A 93 11.21 34.40 45.39
C LYS A 93 11.71 33.27 44.50
N GLY A 94 11.04 32.12 44.57
CA GLY A 94 11.24 30.99 43.67
C GLY A 94 9.93 30.66 42.95
N GLU A 95 10.04 29.94 41.84
CA GLU A 95 8.90 29.39 41.12
C GLU A 95 8.76 27.91 41.47
N LEU A 96 7.52 27.45 41.67
CA LEU A 96 7.23 26.03 41.90
C LEU A 96 6.84 25.40 40.57
N GLU A 97 7.61 24.38 40.15
CA GLU A 97 7.26 23.55 39.00
C GLU A 97 6.79 22.16 39.46
N SER A 98 5.96 21.54 38.61
CA SER A 98 5.49 20.17 38.85
C SER A 98 6.65 19.17 38.75
N GLU A 99 6.76 18.26 39.74
CA GLU A 99 7.78 17.20 39.77
C GLU A 99 7.74 16.30 38.53
N ARG A 100 6.54 16.06 37.97
CA ARG A 100 6.34 15.20 36.79
C ARG A 100 5.33 15.82 35.84
N ARG A 101 5.82 16.38 34.74
CA ARG A 101 5.01 16.90 33.64
C ARG A 101 5.01 15.88 32.48
N LYS A 102 3.82 15.44 32.05
CA LYS A 102 3.65 14.66 30.81
C LYS A 102 2.77 15.45 29.85
N VAL A 103 3.31 15.76 28.67
CA VAL A 103 2.54 16.39 27.59
C VAL A 103 1.87 15.28 26.79
N VAL A 104 0.56 15.38 26.61
CA VAL A 104 -0.21 14.47 25.75
C VAL A 104 -0.51 15.21 24.46
N SER A 105 -0.03 14.66 23.34
CA SER A 105 -0.23 15.20 22.00
C SER A 105 -0.88 14.17 21.10
N ASN A 106 -1.62 14.63 20.09
CA ASN A 106 -2.13 13.74 19.05
C ASN A 106 -0.98 13.25 18.16
N GLU A 107 -0.81 11.93 18.06
CA GLU A 107 0.21 11.28 17.21
C GLU A 107 -0.37 10.75 15.89
N LEU A 108 -1.68 10.88 15.68
CA LEU A 108 -2.33 10.41 14.46
C LEU A 108 -1.89 11.25 13.26
N ARG A 109 -1.59 10.55 12.15
CA ARG A 109 -1.26 11.18 10.87
C ARG A 109 -2.44 11.95 10.28
N TRP A 110 -3.66 11.47 10.52
CA TRP A 110 -4.87 11.98 9.90
C TRP A 110 -5.40 13.22 10.60
N PRO A 111 -6.10 14.13 9.88
CA PRO A 111 -6.84 15.21 10.50
C PRO A 111 -7.95 14.61 11.39
N VAL A 112 -8.00 15.05 12.64
CA VAL A 112 -8.97 14.57 13.63
C VAL A 112 -9.78 15.72 14.20
N ILE A 113 -11.04 15.45 14.51
CA ILE A 113 -11.95 16.39 15.18
C ILE A 113 -12.07 15.94 16.64
N ILE A 114 -12.03 16.89 17.58
CA ILE A 114 -12.32 16.60 18.98
C ILE A 114 -13.82 16.37 19.11
N LYS A 115 -14.20 15.14 19.43
CA LYS A 115 -15.59 14.76 19.65
C LYS A 115 -16.02 15.12 21.07
N GLU A 116 -15.19 14.76 22.04
CA GLU A 116 -15.44 15.00 23.46
C GLU A 116 -14.14 15.38 24.16
N VAL A 117 -14.24 16.30 25.12
CA VAL A 117 -13.14 16.74 25.98
C VAL A 117 -13.66 16.94 27.40
N VAL A 118 -12.88 16.46 28.38
CA VAL A 118 -13.17 16.67 29.79
C VAL A 118 -12.85 18.11 30.20
N ALA A 119 -13.63 18.70 31.11
CA ALA A 119 -13.42 20.07 31.58
C ALA A 119 -12.02 20.29 32.16
N GLU A 120 -11.48 21.49 31.95
CA GLU A 120 -10.17 21.89 32.47
C GLU A 120 -10.13 21.83 34.02
N GLY A 121 -8.98 21.46 34.57
CA GLY A 121 -8.80 21.29 36.02
C GLY A 121 -9.37 19.98 36.58
N THR A 122 -9.91 19.09 35.75
CA THR A 122 -10.39 17.77 36.20
C THR A 122 -9.23 16.86 36.63
N LEU A 123 -9.36 16.23 37.79
CA LEU A 123 -8.45 15.19 38.25
C LEU A 123 -8.67 13.90 37.43
N ALA A 124 -7.81 13.66 36.45
CA ALA A 124 -7.84 12.45 35.64
C ALA A 124 -7.18 11.26 36.34
N LYS A 125 -7.78 10.08 36.21
CA LYS A 125 -7.16 8.81 36.61
C LYS A 125 -6.50 8.13 35.41
N GLU A 126 -5.55 7.23 35.68
CA GLU A 126 -4.95 6.40 34.64
C GLU A 126 -6.03 5.57 33.93
N GLY A 127 -5.98 5.53 32.59
CA GLY A 127 -6.97 4.86 31.74
C GLY A 127 -8.26 5.65 31.50
N GLN A 128 -8.43 6.83 32.13
CA GLN A 128 -9.58 7.69 31.86
C GLN A 128 -9.42 8.39 30.51
N ILE A 129 -10.48 8.39 29.69
CA ILE A 129 -10.52 9.15 28.44
C ILE A 129 -10.62 10.64 28.78
N ILE A 130 -9.62 11.40 28.35
CA ILE A 130 -9.55 12.86 28.55
C ILE A 130 -10.03 13.59 27.29
N ILE A 131 -9.67 13.07 26.12
CA ILE A 131 -10.06 13.59 24.80
C ILE A 131 -10.42 12.40 23.92
N GLN A 132 -11.58 12.46 23.28
CA GLN A 132 -11.98 11.51 22.24
C GLN A 132 -11.91 12.20 20.87
N PHE A 133 -11.22 11.57 19.94
CA PHE A 133 -11.10 12.04 18.56
C PHE A 133 -12.04 11.26 17.64
N GLU A 134 -12.62 11.95 16.67
CA GLU A 134 -13.32 11.36 15.53
C GLU A 134 -12.56 11.68 14.25
N CYS A 135 -12.25 10.64 13.49
CA CYS A 135 -11.49 10.74 12.25
C CYS A 135 -12.19 9.95 11.16
N LYS A 136 -12.92 10.65 10.29
CA LYS A 136 -13.64 10.04 9.18
C LYS A 136 -12.69 9.31 8.22
N GLU A 137 -11.53 9.92 7.90
CA GLU A 137 -10.56 9.31 7.00
C GLU A 137 -9.99 7.99 7.50
N LEU A 138 -9.78 7.86 8.82
CA LEU A 138 -9.35 6.62 9.44
C LEU A 138 -10.43 5.54 9.37
N ILE A 139 -11.69 5.90 9.65
CA ILE A 139 -12.83 4.97 9.54
C ILE A 139 -12.99 4.48 8.10
N ASP A 140 -13.01 5.41 7.13
CA ASP A 140 -13.11 5.09 5.71
C ASP A 140 -11.91 4.21 5.24
N ALA A 141 -10.72 4.42 5.81
CA ALA A 141 -9.56 3.58 5.52
C ALA A 141 -9.71 2.16 6.08
N ILE A 142 -10.19 2.01 7.33
CA ILE A 142 -10.46 0.71 7.94
C ILE A 142 -11.51 -0.05 7.13
N GLU A 143 -12.62 0.61 6.78
CA GLU A 143 -13.69 -0.01 5.98
C GLU A 143 -13.18 -0.49 4.61
N ARG A 144 -12.33 0.29 3.94
CA ARG A 144 -11.69 -0.12 2.68
C ARG A 144 -10.79 -1.36 2.87
N GLU A 145 -9.94 -1.37 3.89
CA GLU A 145 -9.07 -2.51 4.18
C GLU A 145 -9.90 -3.77 4.53
N GLU A 146 -11.01 -3.61 5.24
CA GLU A 146 -11.94 -4.72 5.53
C GLU A 146 -12.59 -5.28 4.25
N LEU A 147 -12.99 -4.41 3.32
CA LEU A 147 -13.49 -4.81 2.00
C LEU A 147 -12.43 -5.54 1.19
N ASP A 148 -11.18 -5.05 1.21
CA ASP A 148 -10.06 -5.65 0.48
C ASP A 148 -9.72 -7.04 1.04
N VAL A 149 -9.65 -7.17 2.37
CA VAL A 149 -9.46 -8.46 3.05
C VAL A 149 -10.61 -9.42 2.73
N THR A 150 -11.85 -8.94 2.74
CA THR A 150 -13.03 -9.76 2.42
C THR A 150 -13.00 -10.24 0.98
N THR A 151 -12.66 -9.34 0.04
CA THR A 151 -12.51 -9.67 -1.38
C THR A 151 -11.39 -10.67 -1.60
N ALA A 152 -10.23 -10.49 -0.96
CA ALA A 152 -9.12 -11.41 -1.03
C ALA A 152 -9.48 -12.81 -0.49
N LYS A 153 -10.21 -12.88 0.63
CA LYS A 153 -10.73 -14.14 1.20
C LYS A 153 -11.69 -14.84 0.24
N ASN A 154 -12.62 -14.10 -0.37
CA ASN A 154 -13.58 -14.65 -1.34
C ASN A 154 -12.86 -15.18 -2.59
N ASN A 155 -11.89 -14.42 -3.11
CA ASN A 155 -11.09 -14.84 -4.26
C ASN A 155 -10.28 -16.11 -3.95
N HIS A 156 -9.66 -16.19 -2.77
CA HIS A 156 -8.94 -17.39 -2.33
C HIS A 156 -9.86 -18.60 -2.21
N LEU A 157 -11.04 -18.42 -1.60
CA LEU A 157 -12.04 -19.49 -1.47
C LEU A 157 -12.50 -19.98 -2.85
N GLN A 158 -12.82 -19.06 -3.76
CA GLN A 158 -13.23 -19.39 -5.13
C GLN A 158 -12.11 -20.12 -5.88
N ALA A 159 -10.87 -19.65 -5.80
CA ALA A 159 -9.73 -20.29 -6.44
C ALA A 159 -9.52 -21.72 -5.90
N THR A 160 -9.67 -21.92 -4.59
CA THR A 160 -9.55 -23.23 -3.95
C THR A 160 -10.67 -24.17 -4.40
N GLN A 161 -11.92 -23.70 -4.45
CA GLN A 161 -13.06 -24.49 -4.93
C GLN A 161 -12.91 -24.85 -6.41
N ASN A 162 -12.45 -23.91 -7.24
CA ASN A 162 -12.18 -24.14 -8.65
C ASN A 162 -11.08 -25.18 -8.85
N LEU A 163 -10.00 -25.12 -8.05
CA LEU A 163 -8.93 -26.12 -8.10
C LEU A 163 -9.49 -27.52 -7.80
N LEU A 164 -10.25 -27.66 -6.71
CA LEU A 164 -10.86 -28.94 -6.32
C LEU A 164 -11.85 -29.46 -7.37
N LEU A 165 -12.61 -28.58 -8.02
CA LEU A 165 -13.48 -28.96 -9.13
C LEU A 165 -12.66 -29.47 -10.32
N LYS A 166 -11.58 -28.76 -10.68
CA LYS A 166 -10.69 -29.14 -11.78
C LYS A 166 -9.97 -30.46 -11.54
N GLU A 167 -9.55 -30.74 -10.31
CA GLU A 167 -9.00 -32.03 -9.91
C GLU A 167 -10.02 -33.16 -10.13
N LYS A 168 -11.26 -32.98 -9.66
CA LYS A 168 -12.34 -33.97 -9.86
C LYS A 168 -12.69 -34.16 -11.33
N GLU A 169 -12.72 -33.08 -12.11
CA GLU A 169 -12.94 -33.15 -13.56
C GLU A 169 -11.82 -33.92 -14.25
N MET A 170 -10.55 -33.66 -13.88
CA MET A 170 -9.39 -34.37 -14.41
C MET A 170 -9.45 -35.86 -14.07
N ASP A 171 -9.73 -36.22 -12.82
CA ASP A 171 -9.88 -37.63 -12.40
C ASP A 171 -10.99 -38.33 -13.18
N ASN A 172 -12.13 -37.67 -13.38
CA ASN A 172 -13.24 -38.19 -14.17
C ASN A 172 -12.83 -38.38 -15.64
N ASN A 173 -12.10 -37.43 -16.22
CA ASN A 173 -11.62 -37.50 -17.59
C ASN A 173 -10.62 -38.65 -17.77
N VAL A 174 -9.70 -38.87 -16.83
CA VAL A 174 -8.79 -40.03 -16.83
C VAL A 174 -9.57 -41.34 -16.74
N LEU A 175 -10.57 -41.42 -15.86
CA LEU A 175 -11.43 -42.60 -15.76
C LEU A 175 -12.20 -42.87 -17.06
N LYS A 176 -12.74 -41.83 -17.71
CA LYS A 176 -13.40 -41.94 -19.01
C LYS A 176 -12.45 -42.42 -20.10
N ALA A 177 -11.24 -41.87 -20.17
CA ALA A 177 -10.23 -42.29 -21.14
C ALA A 177 -9.85 -43.77 -20.96
N LYS A 178 -9.62 -44.21 -19.73
CA LYS A 178 -9.34 -45.62 -19.41
C LYS A 178 -10.48 -46.55 -19.81
N ARG A 179 -11.74 -46.16 -19.57
CA ARG A 179 -12.92 -46.94 -20.00
C ARG A 179 -12.99 -47.03 -21.52
N ALA A 180 -12.85 -45.90 -22.22
CA ALA A 180 -12.84 -45.87 -23.68
C ALA A 180 -11.74 -46.76 -24.28
N LEU A 181 -10.55 -46.78 -23.65
CA LEU A 181 -9.44 -47.64 -24.07
C LEU A 181 -9.79 -49.13 -23.91
N ASN A 182 -10.37 -49.49 -22.76
CA ASN A 182 -10.79 -50.86 -22.50
C ASN A 182 -11.90 -51.28 -23.47
N GLU A 183 -12.91 -50.44 -23.68
CA GLU A 183 -14.00 -50.68 -24.64
C GLU A 183 -13.45 -50.88 -26.06
N ALA A 184 -12.54 -50.02 -26.52
CA ALA A 184 -11.92 -50.15 -27.85
C ALA A 184 -11.10 -51.46 -27.98
N LYS A 185 -10.36 -51.84 -26.93
CA LYS A 185 -9.62 -53.12 -26.89
C LYS A 185 -10.56 -54.32 -26.90
N GLU A 186 -11.64 -54.28 -26.13
CA GLU A 186 -12.65 -55.33 -26.08
C GLU A 186 -13.40 -55.47 -27.39
N ASP A 187 -13.78 -54.37 -28.04
CA ASP A 187 -14.39 -54.38 -29.38
C ASP A 187 -13.47 -55.03 -30.41
N ARG A 188 -12.17 -54.67 -30.39
CA ARG A 188 -11.18 -55.29 -31.26
C ARG A 188 -11.06 -56.79 -30.99
N LYS A 189 -11.03 -57.18 -29.73
CA LYS A 189 -10.93 -58.59 -29.31
C LYS A 189 -12.16 -59.38 -29.74
N ARG A 190 -13.37 -58.87 -29.45
CA ARG A 190 -14.66 -59.46 -29.85
C ARG A 190 -14.73 -59.67 -31.36
N TYR A 191 -14.28 -58.69 -32.14
CA TYR A 191 -14.25 -58.82 -33.59
C TYR A 191 -13.33 -59.96 -34.06
N ILE A 192 -12.10 -60.02 -33.52
CA ILE A 192 -11.09 -61.01 -33.94
C ILE A 192 -11.47 -62.43 -33.49
N GLU A 193 -11.90 -62.59 -32.24
CA GLU A 193 -12.12 -63.89 -31.62
C GLU A 193 -13.50 -64.49 -31.91
N HIS A 194 -14.50 -63.66 -32.19
CA HIS A 194 -15.88 -64.12 -32.35
C HIS A 194 -16.50 -63.69 -33.68
N GLU A 195 -16.62 -62.39 -33.96
CA GLU A 195 -17.37 -61.93 -35.13
C GLU A 195 -16.73 -62.36 -36.45
N TYR A 196 -15.41 -62.23 -36.59
CA TYR A 196 -14.70 -62.61 -37.81
C TYR A 196 -14.79 -64.11 -38.11
N PRO A 197 -14.51 -65.04 -37.17
CA PRO A 197 -14.68 -66.47 -37.41
C PRO A 197 -16.11 -66.85 -37.81
N ILE A 198 -17.12 -66.26 -37.17
CA ILE A 198 -18.53 -66.52 -37.49
C ILE A 198 -18.84 -66.09 -38.92
N ILE A 199 -18.53 -64.84 -39.28
CA ILE A 199 -18.84 -64.31 -40.62
C ILE A 199 -18.01 -65.03 -41.70
N SER A 200 -16.74 -65.34 -41.42
CA SER A 200 -15.92 -66.13 -42.35
C SER A 200 -16.52 -67.51 -42.58
N TYR A 201 -16.94 -68.19 -41.50
CA TYR A 201 -17.58 -69.50 -41.60
C TYR A 201 -18.89 -69.44 -42.37
N GLU A 202 -19.73 -68.44 -42.15
CA GLU A 202 -20.98 -68.24 -42.89
C GLU A 202 -20.72 -68.04 -44.39
N LYS A 203 -19.74 -67.21 -44.75
CA LYS A 203 -19.37 -66.96 -46.16
C LYS A 203 -18.73 -68.20 -46.81
N ASP A 204 -17.85 -68.90 -46.09
CA ASP A 204 -17.24 -70.15 -46.57
C ASP A 204 -18.32 -71.24 -46.75
N SER A 205 -19.31 -71.31 -45.85
CA SER A 205 -20.43 -72.26 -45.97
C SER A 205 -21.35 -71.94 -47.13
N ALA A 206 -21.61 -70.65 -47.40
CA ALA A 206 -22.42 -70.22 -48.55
C ALA A 206 -21.78 -70.63 -49.88
N VAL A 207 -20.44 -70.56 -49.99
CA VAL A 207 -19.71 -71.06 -51.15
C VAL A 207 -19.91 -72.57 -51.27
N LYS A 208 -19.68 -73.35 -50.20
CA LYS A 208 -19.85 -74.80 -50.21
C LYS A 208 -21.26 -75.23 -50.65
N PHE A 209 -22.30 -74.59 -50.14
CA PHE A 209 -23.67 -74.90 -50.55
C PHE A 209 -23.91 -74.58 -52.03
N ALA A 210 -23.38 -73.46 -52.53
CA ALA A 210 -23.49 -73.13 -53.94
C ALA A 210 -22.68 -74.08 -54.85
N GLU A 211 -21.53 -74.57 -54.39
CA GLU A 211 -20.73 -75.60 -55.07
C GLU A 211 -21.49 -76.93 -55.12
N GLU A 212 -22.08 -77.37 -54.01
CA GLU A 212 -22.88 -78.59 -53.94
C GLU A 212 -24.13 -78.51 -54.84
N ASP A 213 -24.86 -77.39 -54.81
CA ASP A 213 -26.01 -77.16 -55.69
C ASP A 213 -25.64 -77.21 -57.18
N LEU A 214 -24.50 -76.60 -57.54
CA LEU A 214 -23.97 -76.66 -58.90
C LEU A 214 -23.60 -78.09 -59.29
N SER A 215 -22.86 -78.80 -58.43
CA SER A 215 -22.45 -80.18 -58.66
C SER A 215 -23.66 -81.12 -58.86
N LEU A 216 -24.72 -80.95 -58.07
CA LEU A 216 -25.98 -81.69 -58.23
C LEU A 216 -26.69 -81.39 -59.56
N ALA A 217 -26.73 -80.10 -59.96
CA ALA A 217 -27.33 -79.69 -61.22
C ALA A 217 -26.52 -80.18 -62.45
N GLU A 218 -25.19 -80.12 -62.38
CA GLU A 218 -24.28 -80.63 -63.41
C GLU A 218 -24.40 -82.15 -63.55
N GLY A 219 -24.45 -82.89 -62.43
CA GLY A 219 -24.68 -84.33 -62.43
C GLY A 219 -26.00 -84.71 -63.09
N SER A 220 -27.08 -83.97 -62.79
CA SER A 220 -28.40 -84.17 -63.39
C SER A 220 -28.38 -83.93 -64.91
N LEU A 221 -27.75 -82.83 -65.35
CA LEU A 221 -27.60 -82.52 -66.77
C LEU A 221 -26.77 -83.57 -67.50
N LYS A 222 -25.64 -84.01 -66.90
CA LYS A 222 -24.76 -85.03 -67.46
C LYS A 222 -25.52 -86.35 -67.63
N PHE A 223 -26.30 -86.76 -66.64
CA PHE A 223 -27.16 -87.93 -66.72
C PHE A 223 -28.17 -87.83 -67.87
N MET A 224 -28.89 -86.70 -67.99
CA MET A 224 -29.86 -86.49 -69.08
C MET A 224 -29.18 -86.57 -70.46
N LYS A 225 -28.00 -85.97 -70.62
CA LYS A 225 -27.24 -86.02 -71.88
C LYS A 225 -26.74 -87.43 -72.21
N GLU A 226 -26.26 -88.16 -71.21
CA GLU A 226 -25.77 -89.53 -71.40
C GLU A 226 -26.90 -90.49 -71.82
N VAL A 227 -28.07 -90.41 -71.16
CA VAL A 227 -29.23 -91.24 -71.47
C VAL A 227 -29.77 -90.93 -72.87
N ASN A 228 -29.86 -89.66 -73.27
CA ASN A 228 -30.30 -89.29 -74.62
C ASN A 228 -29.32 -89.71 -75.72
N SER A 229 -28.05 -89.95 -75.39
CA SER A 229 -27.03 -90.37 -76.35
C SER A 229 -27.05 -91.88 -76.64
N ARG A 230 -27.83 -92.67 -75.88
CA ARG A 230 -27.93 -94.12 -76.02
C ARG A 230 -28.93 -94.47 -77.15
N PRO A 231 -28.51 -95.16 -78.22
CA PRO A 231 -29.36 -95.41 -79.40
C PRO A 231 -30.51 -96.39 -79.16
N ASP A 232 -30.45 -97.18 -78.08
CA ASP A 232 -31.46 -98.13 -77.61
C ASP A 232 -32.65 -97.47 -76.90
N LEU A 233 -32.52 -96.19 -76.53
CA LEU A 233 -33.57 -95.41 -75.89
C LEU A 233 -33.94 -94.27 -76.84
N GLU A 234 -35.21 -94.14 -77.24
CA GLU A 234 -35.72 -93.10 -78.16
C GLU A 234 -35.65 -91.68 -77.54
N SER A 235 -34.47 -91.19 -77.16
CA SER A 235 -34.23 -89.88 -76.53
C SER A 235 -35.30 -89.50 -75.49
N PRO A 236 -35.31 -90.19 -74.33
CA PRO A 236 -36.40 -90.09 -73.36
C PRO A 236 -36.59 -88.69 -72.76
N PHE A 237 -35.58 -87.80 -72.83
CA PHE A 237 -35.71 -86.39 -72.46
C PHE A 237 -35.80 -85.49 -73.68
N THR A 238 -36.75 -84.57 -73.67
CA THR A 238 -36.96 -83.61 -74.75
C THR A 238 -35.88 -82.50 -74.77
N LYS A 239 -35.78 -81.79 -75.90
CA LYS A 239 -34.87 -80.64 -76.05
C LYS A 239 -35.16 -79.53 -75.04
N ASN A 240 -36.43 -79.24 -74.77
CA ASN A 240 -36.82 -78.21 -73.81
C ASN A 240 -36.41 -78.57 -72.37
N GLU A 241 -36.50 -79.85 -71.99
CA GLU A 241 -36.09 -80.32 -70.67
C GLU A 241 -34.57 -80.24 -70.47
N THR A 242 -33.80 -80.61 -71.49
CA THR A 242 -32.33 -80.49 -71.47
C THR A 242 -31.86 -79.03 -71.47
N GLU A 243 -32.45 -78.16 -72.29
CA GLU A 243 -32.16 -76.71 -72.27
C GLU A 243 -32.54 -76.06 -70.92
N ALA A 244 -33.64 -76.49 -70.28
CA ALA A 244 -34.00 -76.04 -68.94
C ALA A 244 -32.98 -76.48 -67.88
N ALA A 245 -32.46 -77.71 -67.96
CA ALA A 245 -31.39 -78.19 -67.10
C ALA A 245 -30.07 -77.43 -67.32
N GLU A 246 -29.72 -77.09 -68.56
CA GLU A 246 -28.56 -76.23 -68.87
C GLU A 246 -28.70 -74.82 -68.28
N LEU A 247 -29.88 -74.22 -68.41
CA LEU A 247 -30.19 -72.92 -67.77
C LEU A 247 -30.07 -73.02 -66.25
N LYS A 248 -30.47 -74.14 -65.65
CA LYS A 248 -30.34 -74.38 -64.21
C LYS A 248 -28.87 -74.46 -63.79
N VAL A 249 -28.02 -75.18 -64.52
CA VAL A 249 -26.56 -75.20 -64.29
C VAL A 249 -25.99 -73.78 -64.36
N LYS A 250 -26.28 -73.03 -65.43
CA LYS A 250 -25.80 -71.63 -65.57
C LYS A 250 -26.26 -70.73 -64.43
N ARG A 251 -27.47 -70.93 -63.89
CA ARG A 251 -27.95 -70.17 -62.72
C ARG A 251 -27.12 -70.50 -61.48
N PHE A 252 -26.87 -71.78 -61.20
CA PHE A 252 -26.06 -72.18 -60.05
C PHE A 252 -24.58 -71.81 -60.20
N GLU A 253 -24.03 -71.84 -61.41
CA GLU A 253 -22.68 -71.37 -61.69
C GLU A 253 -22.54 -69.87 -61.37
N ASN A 254 -23.52 -69.06 -61.78
CA ASN A 254 -23.55 -67.65 -61.42
C ASN A 254 -23.74 -67.44 -59.90
N ASN A 255 -24.53 -68.29 -59.23
CA ASN A 255 -24.70 -68.22 -57.78
C ASN A 255 -23.40 -68.56 -57.03
N LEU A 256 -22.69 -69.60 -57.47
CA LEU A 256 -21.38 -69.97 -56.94
C LEU A 256 -20.40 -68.81 -57.10
N LYS A 257 -20.25 -68.30 -58.33
CA LYS A 257 -19.38 -67.17 -58.62
C LYS A 257 -19.71 -65.94 -57.77
N LYS A 258 -21.00 -65.68 -57.54
CA LYS A 258 -21.43 -64.61 -56.63
C LYS A 258 -20.97 -64.86 -55.19
N ALA A 259 -21.16 -66.07 -54.66
CA ALA A 259 -20.74 -66.43 -53.30
C ALA A 259 -19.21 -66.33 -53.13
N GLU A 260 -18.44 -66.81 -54.11
CA GLU A 260 -16.97 -66.70 -54.13
C GLU A 260 -16.51 -65.23 -54.12
N LEU A 261 -17.12 -64.38 -54.95
CA LEU A 261 -16.82 -62.95 -54.99
C LEU A 261 -17.16 -62.25 -53.68
N GLU A 262 -18.27 -62.62 -53.03
CA GLU A 262 -18.62 -62.10 -51.71
C GLU A 262 -17.61 -62.51 -50.63
N LEU A 263 -17.19 -63.79 -50.63
CA LEU A 263 -16.16 -64.29 -49.72
C LEU A 263 -14.84 -63.55 -49.93
N LYS A 264 -14.42 -63.39 -51.19
CA LYS A 264 -13.19 -62.68 -51.55
C LYS A 264 -13.25 -61.22 -51.11
N LYS A 265 -14.34 -60.52 -51.42
CA LYS A 265 -14.56 -59.14 -50.98
C LYS A 265 -14.47 -59.01 -49.46
N PHE A 266 -15.09 -59.94 -48.73
CA PHE A 266 -15.06 -59.94 -47.27
C PHE A 266 -13.63 -60.10 -46.73
N LYS A 267 -12.89 -61.10 -47.19
CA LYS A 267 -11.51 -61.39 -46.72
C LYS A 267 -10.52 -60.30 -47.13
N GLU A 268 -10.60 -59.79 -48.36
CA GLU A 268 -9.62 -58.83 -48.88
C GLU A 268 -9.88 -57.40 -48.46
N TYR A 269 -11.15 -56.98 -48.36
CA TYR A 269 -11.52 -55.58 -48.14
C TYR A 269 -12.22 -55.35 -46.81
N ASP A 270 -13.37 -56.00 -46.58
CA ASP A 270 -14.21 -55.67 -45.42
C ASP A 270 -13.51 -56.00 -44.09
N HIS A 271 -12.88 -57.18 -44.00
CA HIS A 271 -12.12 -57.57 -42.83
C HIS A 271 -10.94 -56.63 -42.57
N LYS A 272 -10.11 -56.36 -43.59
CA LYS A 272 -8.94 -55.49 -43.44
C LYS A 272 -9.33 -54.07 -43.06
N ARG A 273 -10.39 -53.53 -43.68
CA ARG A 273 -10.93 -52.21 -43.34
C ARG A 273 -11.41 -52.17 -41.89
N LYS A 274 -12.17 -53.18 -41.46
CA LYS A 274 -12.70 -53.21 -40.09
C LYS A 274 -11.59 -53.37 -39.05
N LEU A 275 -10.61 -54.20 -39.33
CA LEU A 275 -9.46 -54.40 -38.45
C LEU A 275 -8.60 -53.14 -38.34
N ARG A 276 -8.45 -52.36 -39.42
CA ARG A 276 -7.79 -51.05 -39.39
C ARG A 276 -8.59 -50.05 -38.56
N GLU A 277 -9.90 -49.92 -38.80
CA GLU A 277 -10.79 -49.03 -38.04
C GLU A 277 -10.71 -49.32 -36.52
N LEU A 278 -10.73 -50.60 -36.13
CA LEU A 278 -10.64 -51.01 -34.73
C LEU A 278 -9.26 -50.77 -34.11
N LYS A 279 -8.19 -50.83 -34.91
CA LYS A 279 -6.84 -50.45 -34.45
C LYS A 279 -6.73 -48.95 -34.26
N GLU A 280 -7.18 -48.17 -35.25
CA GLU A 280 -7.21 -46.70 -35.18
C GLU A 280 -7.98 -46.22 -33.95
N LYS A 281 -9.14 -46.81 -33.65
CA LYS A 281 -9.90 -46.51 -32.42
C LYS A 281 -9.12 -46.76 -31.13
N VAL A 282 -8.28 -47.79 -31.07
CA VAL A 282 -7.42 -48.04 -29.90
C VAL A 282 -6.28 -47.03 -29.84
N ASP A 283 -5.64 -46.77 -30.98
CA ASP A 283 -4.49 -45.86 -31.08
C ASP A 283 -4.90 -44.40 -30.80
N ASP A 284 -6.07 -43.96 -31.26
CA ASP A 284 -6.63 -42.63 -31.02
C ASP A 284 -6.80 -42.37 -29.51
N VAL A 285 -7.27 -43.37 -28.75
CA VAL A 285 -7.43 -43.24 -27.29
C VAL A 285 -6.07 -43.19 -26.59
N ILE A 286 -5.07 -43.96 -27.06
CA ILE A 286 -3.71 -43.95 -26.50
C ILE A 286 -3.01 -42.61 -26.77
N CYS A 287 -3.20 -42.03 -27.95
CA CYS A 287 -2.66 -40.71 -28.29
C CYS A 287 -3.23 -39.61 -27.40
N LEU A 288 -4.47 -39.75 -26.90
CA LEU A 288 -5.06 -38.82 -25.93
C LEU A 288 -4.48 -38.98 -24.52
N GLU A 289 -4.02 -40.19 -24.14
CA GLU A 289 -3.40 -40.44 -22.83
C GLU A 289 -1.94 -39.95 -22.74
N THR A 290 -1.26 -39.78 -23.88
CA THR A 290 0.11 -39.29 -23.93
C THR A 290 0.14 -37.82 -24.36
N PRO A 291 0.18 -36.86 -23.41
CA PRO A 291 0.43 -35.49 -23.80
C PRO A 291 1.78 -35.45 -24.53
N SER A 292 1.75 -34.95 -25.77
CA SER A 292 2.96 -34.65 -26.53
C SER A 292 3.96 -33.93 -25.62
N PRO A 293 5.21 -34.41 -25.48
CA PRO A 293 6.21 -33.78 -24.61
C PRO A 293 6.58 -32.34 -25.05
N PHE A 294 6.03 -31.85 -26.16
CA PHE A 294 6.32 -30.53 -26.70
C PHE A 294 5.52 -29.37 -26.07
N LEU A 295 4.49 -29.61 -25.25
CA LEU A 295 3.65 -28.54 -24.69
C LEU A 295 3.88 -28.24 -23.20
N ALA A 296 4.77 -28.96 -22.53
CA ALA A 296 5.04 -28.75 -21.09
C ALA A 296 6.12 -27.68 -20.79
N VAL A 297 6.71 -27.04 -21.81
CA VAL A 297 7.77 -26.03 -21.65
C VAL A 297 7.29 -24.69 -22.21
N GLY A 298 6.48 -23.96 -21.45
CA GLY A 298 6.16 -22.58 -21.83
C GLY A 298 4.93 -22.03 -21.16
N HIS A 299 5.05 -21.63 -19.89
CA HIS A 299 4.52 -20.37 -19.38
C HIS A 299 4.73 -20.29 -17.86
N PHE A 300 5.97 -20.03 -17.47
CA PHE A 300 6.32 -19.51 -16.14
C PHE A 300 7.33 -18.38 -16.36
N TYR A 301 6.90 -17.26 -16.96
CA TYR A 301 7.59 -15.96 -16.88
C TYR A 301 6.63 -14.86 -17.36
N ARG A 302 5.92 -14.24 -16.40
CA ARG A 302 5.80 -12.78 -16.25
C ARG A 302 5.01 -12.45 -15.00
#